data_AF-A0AAX1QDM2-F1
#
_entry.id   AF-A0AAX1QDM2-F1
#
_cell.length_a   1.000
_cell.length_b   1.000
_cell.length_c   1.000
_cell.angle_alpha   90.00
_cell.angle_beta   90.00
_cell.angle_gamma   90.00
#
_symmetry.space_group_name_H-M   'P 1'
#
loop_
_entity.id
_entity.type
_entity.pdbx_description
1 polymer ?
#
loop_
_entity_poly.entity_id
_entity_poly.type
_entity_poly.pdbx_seq_one_letter_code
_entity_poly.pdbx_strand_id
1 'polypeptide(L)'
;MRIQDFMLQPDYKLVQFSFSLVRDVEQKLRSKHLFYENQVKNYVKDQINAFIIKMNVKKALSTVYKAELHMLVKHRLDVLTQRYSLLKCV
;
A
#
# COMPACT_ATOMS: atom_id res chain seq x y z
N MET A 1 6.03 9.16 -24.66
CA MET A 1 4.77 8.59 -24.14
C MET A 1 4.94 8.27 -22.67
N ARG A 2 3.99 8.68 -21.83
CA ARG A 2 3.95 8.37 -20.39
C ARG A 2 2.84 7.37 -20.14
N ILE A 3 2.96 6.53 -19.11
CA ILE A 3 1.95 5.52 -18.78
C ILE A 3 0.57 6.13 -18.46
N GLN A 4 0.55 7.35 -17.91
CA GLN A 4 -0.66 8.12 -17.65
C GLN A 4 -1.48 8.41 -18.91
N ASP A 5 -0.85 8.38 -20.10
CA ASP A 5 -1.50 8.66 -21.37
C ASP A 5 -2.37 7.46 -21.84
N PHE A 6 -2.24 6.30 -21.18
CA PHE A 6 -2.92 5.04 -21.51
C PHE A 6 -3.80 4.51 -20.38
N MET A 7 -3.82 5.16 -19.22
CA MET A 7 -4.58 4.72 -18.05
C MET A 7 -5.72 5.68 -17.75
N LEU A 8 -6.84 5.14 -17.28
CA LEU A 8 -7.87 5.98 -16.65
C LEU A 8 -7.28 6.64 -15.41
N GLN A 9 -7.65 7.90 -15.19
CA GLN A 9 -7.11 8.72 -14.10
C GLN A 9 -7.20 8.07 -12.70
N PRO A 10 -8.30 7.36 -12.32
CA PRO A 10 -8.36 6.65 -11.05
C PRO A 10 -7.31 5.55 -10.96
N ASP A 11 -7.18 4.71 -11.98
CA ASP A 11 -6.26 3.56 -12.00
C ASP A 11 -4.81 4.02 -11.90
N TYR A 12 -4.46 5.09 -12.62
CA TYR A 12 -3.14 5.71 -12.52
C TYR A 12 -2.83 6.16 -11.08
N LYS A 13 -3.80 6.80 -10.39
CA LYS A 13 -3.64 7.22 -9.00
C LYS A 13 -3.50 6.04 -8.04
N LEU A 14 -4.24 4.95 -8.24
CA LEU A 14 -4.09 3.73 -7.43
C LEU A 14 -2.68 3.16 -7.55
N VAL A 15 -2.20 3.04 -8.79
CA VAL A 15 -0.85 2.53 -9.07
C VAL A 15 0.21 3.45 -8.45
N GLN A 16 0.13 4.76 -8.69
CA GLN A 16 1.07 5.72 -8.13
C GLN A 16 1.10 5.66 -6.59
N PHE A 17 -0.08 5.59 -5.96
CA PHE A 17 -0.20 5.46 -4.52
C PHE A 17 0.44 4.15 -4.02
N SER A 18 0.19 3.02 -4.69
CA SER A 18 0.75 1.72 -4.30
C SER A 18 2.30 1.74 -4.27
N PHE A 19 2.94 2.35 -5.26
CA PHE A 19 4.40 2.52 -5.28
C PHE A 19 4.88 3.42 -4.16
N SER A 20 4.19 4.54 -3.92
CA SER A 20 4.55 5.46 -2.84
C SER A 20 4.44 4.81 -1.45
N LEU A 21 3.40 3.99 -1.23
CA LEU A 21 3.16 3.31 0.03
C LEU A 21 4.24 2.27 0.32
N VAL A 22 4.60 1.45 -0.67
CA VAL A 22 5.68 0.46 -0.52
C VAL A 22 7.00 1.14 -0.18
N ARG A 23 7.31 2.28 -0.83
CA ARG A 23 8.53 3.05 -0.55
C ARG A 23 8.52 3.64 0.86
N ASP A 24 7.38 4.15 1.33
CA ASP A 24 7.26 4.66 2.70
C ASP A 24 7.43 3.55 3.75
N VAL A 25 6.83 2.38 3.51
CA VAL A 25 7.02 1.21 4.37
C VAL A 25 8.50 0.81 4.40
N GLU A 26 9.17 0.71 3.25
CA GLU A 26 10.60 0.40 3.21
C GLU A 26 11.42 1.43 3.99
N GLN A 27 11.12 2.72 3.85
CA GLN A 27 11.78 3.76 4.61
C GLN A 27 11.59 3.58 6.13
N LYS A 28 10.36 3.28 6.57
CA LYS A 28 10.05 3.03 7.99
C LYS A 28 10.71 1.77 8.53
N LEU A 29 10.88 0.74 7.72
CA LEU A 29 11.65 -0.46 8.09
C LEU A 29 13.13 -0.13 8.25
N ARG A 30 13.71 0.60 7.28
CA ARG A 30 15.13 1.04 7.34
C ARG A 30 15.41 1.92 8.54
N SER A 31 14.50 2.85 8.86
CA SER A 31 14.62 3.74 10.01
C SER A 31 14.17 3.10 11.32
N LYS A 32 13.86 1.79 11.34
CA LYS A 32 13.46 1.06 12.55
C LYS A 32 12.25 1.72 13.26
N HIS A 33 11.24 2.12 12.49
CA HIS A 33 9.95 2.56 13.03
C HIS A 33 8.89 1.44 12.97
N LEU A 34 9.12 0.43 12.13
CA LEU A 34 8.30 -0.78 12.04
C LEU A 34 9.21 -1.99 12.30
N PHE A 35 8.86 -2.79 13.31
CA PHE A 35 9.65 -3.95 13.74
C PHE A 35 8.86 -5.26 13.64
N TYR A 36 7.53 -5.18 13.69
CA TYR A 36 6.64 -6.33 13.67
C TYR A 36 5.85 -6.41 12.36
N GLU A 37 5.60 -7.62 11.87
CA GLU A 37 4.77 -7.82 10.68
C GLU A 37 3.37 -7.22 10.83
N ASN A 38 2.76 -7.33 12.02
CA ASN A 38 1.44 -6.78 12.28
C ASN A 38 1.42 -5.25 12.23
N GLN A 39 2.52 -4.58 12.62
CA GLN A 39 2.63 -3.13 12.47
C GLN A 39 2.63 -2.73 10.99
N VAL A 40 3.36 -3.47 10.14
CA VAL A 40 3.35 -3.25 8.69
C VAL A 40 1.94 -3.45 8.13
N LYS A 41 1.28 -4.56 8.46
CA LYS A 41 -0.08 -4.86 7.98
C LYS A 41 -1.08 -3.77 8.39
N ASN A 42 -1.07 -3.36 9.65
CA ASN A 42 -1.97 -2.32 10.16
C ASN A 42 -1.68 -0.97 9.51
N TYR A 43 -0.40 -0.58 9.44
CA TYR A 43 0.01 0.67 8.80
C TYR A 43 -0.46 0.75 7.34
N VAL A 44 -0.23 -0.31 6.56
CA VAL A 44 -0.64 -0.39 5.14
C VAL A 44 -2.16 -0.29 5.03
N LYS A 45 -2.91 -1.03 5.86
CA LYS A 45 -4.37 -0.96 5.89
C LYS A 45 -4.87 0.46 6.18
N ASP A 46 -4.28 1.14 7.16
CA ASP A 46 -4.68 2.49 7.55
C ASP A 46 -4.38 3.52 6.46
N GLN A 47 -3.21 3.42 5.81
CA GLN A 47 -2.85 4.30 4.69
C GLN A 47 -3.77 4.09 3.49
N ILE A 48 -4.08 2.82 3.13
CA ILE A 48 -5.04 2.51 2.07
C ILE A 48 -6.42 3.10 2.40
N ASN A 49 -6.90 2.90 3.63
CA ASN A 49 -8.17 3.47 4.07
C ASN A 49 -8.20 5.00 3.96
N ALA A 50 -7.16 5.67 4.46
CA ALA A 50 -7.04 7.12 4.42
C ALA A 50 -7.01 7.66 2.98
N PHE A 51 -6.29 6.98 2.08
CA PHE A 51 -6.23 7.35 0.67
C PHE A 51 -7.60 7.21 -0.02
N ILE A 52 -8.29 6.09 0.19
CA ILE A 52 -9.61 5.85 -0.42
C ILE A 52 -10.67 6.81 0.12
N ILE A 53 -10.62 7.17 1.41
CA ILE A 53 -11.50 8.22 1.98
C ILE A 53 -11.28 9.55 1.24
N LYS A 54 -10.03 9.93 0.98
CA LYS A 54 -9.70 11.17 0.25
C LYS A 54 -10.15 11.16 -1.21
N MET A 55 -10.29 9.99 -1.84
CA MET A 55 -10.81 9.89 -3.21
C MET A 55 -12.31 10.18 -3.31
N ASN A 56 -13.05 10.19 -2.20
CA ASN A 56 -14.49 10.48 -2.14
C ASN A 56 -15.33 9.66 -3.14
N VAL A 57 -15.06 8.35 -3.22
CA VAL A 57 -15.75 7.42 -4.13
C VAL A 57 -16.93 6.73 -3.47
N LYS A 58 -17.88 6.24 -4.28
CA LYS A 58 -19.01 5.41 -3.81
C LYS A 58 -18.51 4.18 -3.04
N LYS A 59 -19.30 3.72 -2.06
CA LYS A 59 -18.96 2.59 -1.18
C LYS A 59 -18.54 1.33 -1.94
N ALA A 60 -19.25 0.96 -3.00
CA ALA A 60 -18.91 -0.21 -3.82
C ALA A 60 -17.51 -0.09 -4.44
N LEU A 61 -17.21 1.07 -5.02
CA LEU A 61 -15.92 1.35 -5.63
C LEU A 61 -14.80 1.46 -4.59
N SER A 62 -15.10 2.00 -3.42
CA SER A 62 -14.18 2.01 -2.26
C SER A 62 -13.74 0.59 -1.91
N THR A 63 -14.66 -0.37 -1.85
CA THR A 63 -14.33 -1.78 -1.56
C THR A 63 -13.42 -2.36 -2.64
N VAL A 64 -13.75 -2.14 -3.92
CA VAL A 64 -12.95 -2.63 -5.06
C VAL A 64 -11.53 -2.06 -5.02
N TYR A 65 -11.41 -0.74 -4.91
CA TYR A 65 -10.10 -0.07 -4.90
C TYR A 65 -9.24 -0.46 -3.69
N LYS A 66 -9.83 -0.68 -2.51
CA LYS A 66 -9.08 -1.21 -1.36
C LYS A 66 -8.51 -2.58 -1.66
N ALA A 67 -9.30 -3.48 -2.24
CA ALA A 67 -8.86 -4.82 -2.60
C ALA A 67 -7.74 -4.78 -3.64
N GLU A 68 -7.90 -3.96 -4.69
CA GLU A 68 -6.88 -3.74 -5.72
C GLU A 68 -5.57 -3.21 -5.14
N LEU A 69 -5.63 -2.18 -4.30
CA LEU A 69 -4.44 -1.63 -3.64
C LEU A 69 -3.73 -2.68 -2.79
N HIS A 70 -4.47 -3.47 -2.01
CA HIS A 70 -3.89 -4.56 -1.24
C HIS A 70 -3.19 -5.58 -2.15
N MET A 71 -3.78 -5.94 -3.30
CA MET A 71 -3.14 -6.85 -4.25
C MET A 71 -1.87 -6.24 -4.85
N LEU A 72 -1.90 -4.97 -5.26
CA LEU A 72 -0.77 -4.27 -5.87
C LEU A 72 0.45 -4.20 -4.94
N VAL A 73 0.22 -3.99 -3.64
CA VAL A 73 1.34 -3.86 -2.68
C VAL A 73 1.79 -5.19 -2.09
N LYS A 74 0.92 -6.22 -2.06
CA LYS A 74 1.15 -7.47 -1.31
C LYS A 74 2.52 -8.10 -1.60
N HIS A 75 2.81 -8.40 -2.86
CA HIS A 75 4.05 -9.10 -3.21
C HIS A 75 5.31 -8.32 -2.79
N ARG A 76 5.31 -7.00 -2.97
CA ARG A 76 6.46 -6.16 -2.57
C ARG A 76 6.60 -6.08 -1.05
N LEU A 77 5.49 -6.00 -0.33
CA LEU A 77 5.49 -6.02 1.13
C LEU A 77 5.99 -7.36 1.66
N ASP A 78 5.58 -8.48 1.08
CA ASP A 78 6.04 -9.82 1.48
C ASP A 78 7.57 -9.95 1.30
N VAL A 79 8.11 -9.41 0.21
CA VAL A 79 9.57 -9.36 0.00
C VAL A 79 10.26 -8.48 1.04
N LEU A 80 9.68 -7.33 1.40
CA LEU A 80 10.24 -6.44 2.42
C LEU A 80 10.19 -7.07 3.82
N THR A 81 9.07 -7.70 4.21
CA THR A 81 8.95 -8.32 5.53
C THR A 81 9.94 -9.46 5.71
N GLN A 82 10.18 -10.26 4.66
CA GLN A 82 11.21 -11.30 4.63
C GLN A 82 12.63 -10.71 4.69
N ARG A 83 12.91 -9.67 3.89
CA ARG A 83 14.24 -9.05 3.82
C ARG A 83 14.69 -8.42 5.13
N TYR A 84 13.77 -7.78 5.86
CA TYR A 84 14.07 -7.09 7.11
C TYR A 84 13.88 -7.99 8.35
N SER A 85 13.59 -9.29 8.17
CA SER A 85 13.44 -10.29 9.23
C SER A 85 12.56 -9.81 10.40
N LEU A 86 11.37 -9.32 10.08
CA LEU A 86 10.49 -8.73 11.08
C LEU A 86 10.02 -9.73 12.12
N LEU A 87 9.79 -9.22 13.33
CA LEU A 87 9.25 -10.01 14.42
C LEU A 87 7.80 -10.39 14.12
N LYS A 88 7.45 -11.64 14.45
CA LYS A 88 6.08 -12.13 14.40
C LYS A 88 5.49 -12.06 15.80
N CYS A 89 4.30 -11.50 15.91
CA CYS A 89 3.54 -11.65 17.15
C CYS A 89 3.13 -13.12 17.28
N VAL A 90 3.30 -13.69 18.47
CA VAL A 90 2.78 -15.01 18.86
C VAL A 90 1.27 -14.93 19.00
#